data_AF-A0A0K2ZU47-F1
#
_entry.id   AF-A0A0K2ZU47-F1
#
_cell.length_a   1.000
_cell.length_b   1.000
_cell.length_c   1.000
_cell.angle_alpha   90.00
_cell.angle_beta   90.00
_cell.angle_gamma   90.00
#
_symmetry.space_group_name_H-M   'P 1'
#
loop_
_entity.id
_entity.type
_entity.pdbx_description
1 polymer ?
#
loop_
_entity_poly.entity_id
_entity_poly.type
_entity_poly.pdbx_seq_one_letter_code
_entity_poly.pdbx_strand_id
1 'polypeptide(L)'
;MTKAKKAIADYKKAAGTTEGLAELMVFYCEQAAGFSNDVGLDDQGYYAALARMFEQALNTIASLPPAQRPALRSRLDAVCKACHNVGYGVGDAMDDLLAAQPDNDRA
;
A
#
# COMPACT_ATOMS: atom_id res chain seq x y z
N MET A 1 1.88 11.62 -36.60
CA MET A 1 0.93 12.08 -35.53
C MET A 1 0.45 10.97 -34.59
N THR A 2 0.99 9.74 -34.62
CA THR A 2 0.52 8.61 -33.81
C THR A 2 1.20 8.47 -32.44
N LYS A 3 2.48 8.86 -32.30
CA LYS A 3 3.22 8.76 -31.02
C LYS A 3 2.65 9.66 -29.91
N ALA A 4 2.25 10.89 -30.25
CA ALA A 4 1.66 11.82 -29.29
C ALA A 4 0.29 11.34 -28.78
N LYS A 5 -0.56 10.81 -29.68
CA LYS A 5 -1.86 10.22 -29.30
C LYS A 5 -1.69 8.98 -28.43
N LYS A 6 -0.65 8.16 -28.70
CA LYS A 6 -0.29 7.01 -27.87
C LYS A 6 0.19 7.43 -26.48
N ALA A 7 1.08 8.43 -26.39
CA ALA A 7 1.54 8.95 -25.10
C ALA A 7 0.39 9.54 -24.26
N ILE A 8 -0.57 10.22 -24.89
CA ILE A 8 -1.79 10.71 -24.21
C ILE A 8 -2.70 9.56 -23.78
N ALA A 9 -2.84 8.51 -24.59
CA ALA A 9 -3.61 7.32 -24.23
C ALA A 9 -2.94 6.51 -23.11
N ASP A 10 -1.61 6.39 -23.13
CA ASP A 10 -0.80 5.71 -22.12
C ASP A 10 -0.81 6.50 -20.80
N TYR A 11 -0.79 7.85 -20.86
CA TYR A 11 -1.00 8.71 -19.69
C TYR A 11 -2.45 8.65 -19.15
N LYS A 12 -3.46 8.59 -20.03
CA LYS A 12 -4.87 8.34 -19.64
C LYS A 12 -5.07 6.97 -19.02
N LYS A 13 -4.28 5.97 -19.43
CA LYS A 13 -4.20 4.68 -18.77
C LYS A 13 -3.56 4.83 -17.38
N ALA A 14 -2.47 5.58 -17.28
CA ALA A 14 -1.73 5.80 -16.03
C ALA A 14 -2.48 6.64 -14.97
N ALA A 15 -3.43 7.50 -15.37
CA ALA A 15 -4.16 8.38 -14.45
C ALA A 15 -5.36 7.71 -13.72
N GLY A 16 -5.60 6.41 -13.93
CA GLY A 16 -6.74 5.70 -13.33
C GLY A 16 -6.65 4.18 -13.44
N THR A 17 -5.44 3.61 -13.40
CA THR A 17 -5.29 2.16 -13.24
C THR A 17 -5.37 1.79 -11.77
N THR A 18 -5.96 0.63 -11.51
CA THR A 18 -5.90 -0.04 -10.20
C THR A 18 -4.46 -0.16 -9.70
N GLU A 19 -3.49 -0.31 -10.62
CA GLU A 19 -2.06 -0.33 -10.32
C GLU A 19 -1.57 1.02 -9.78
N GLY A 20 -1.92 2.13 -10.42
CA GLY A 20 -1.54 3.47 -9.94
C GLY A 20 -2.21 3.83 -8.62
N LEU A 21 -3.44 3.37 -8.40
CA LEU A 21 -4.12 3.51 -7.11
C LEU A 21 -3.43 2.69 -6.01
N ALA A 22 -3.07 1.43 -6.30
CA ALA A 22 -2.32 0.60 -5.37
C ALA A 22 -0.97 1.21 -5.03
N GLU A 23 -0.23 1.69 -6.03
CA GLU A 23 1.05 2.39 -5.85
C GLU A 23 0.90 3.61 -4.93
N LEU A 24 -0.12 4.45 -5.16
CA LEU A 24 -0.38 5.63 -4.33
C LEU A 24 -0.74 5.25 -2.89
N MET A 25 -1.56 4.22 -2.69
CA MET A 25 -1.94 3.75 -1.36
C MET A 25 -0.75 3.16 -0.60
N VAL A 26 0.13 2.39 -1.27
CA VAL A 26 1.37 1.88 -0.68
C VAL A 26 2.29 3.03 -0.30
N PHE A 27 2.51 3.98 -1.22
CA PHE A 27 3.35 5.15 -0.96
C PHE A 27 2.83 5.98 0.22
N TYR A 28 1.52 6.18 0.32
CA TYR A 28 0.91 6.81 1.49
C TYR A 28 1.28 6.08 2.79
N CYS A 29 1.17 4.76 2.82
CA CYS A 29 1.48 3.97 4.02
C CYS A 29 2.97 4.06 4.41
N GLU A 30 3.87 4.05 3.42
CA GLU A 30 5.31 4.25 3.61
C GLU A 30 5.62 5.61 4.23
N GLN A 31 5.07 6.69 3.66
CA GLN A 31 5.29 8.04 4.18
C GLN A 31 4.68 8.20 5.57
N ALA A 32 3.50 7.65 5.80
CA ALA A 32 2.81 7.77 7.08
C ALA A 32 3.55 7.04 8.21
N ALA A 33 4.06 5.84 7.96
CA ALA A 33 4.86 5.08 8.92
C ALA A 33 6.23 5.71 9.15
N GLY A 34 6.89 6.20 8.09
CA GLY A 34 8.16 6.92 8.20
C GLY A 34 8.03 8.18 9.05
N PHE A 35 7.01 9.00 8.78
CA PHE A 35 6.73 10.20 9.57
C PHE A 35 6.49 9.90 11.05
N SER A 36 5.71 8.85 11.35
CA SER A 36 5.45 8.43 12.72
C SER A 36 6.71 8.01 13.48
N ASN A 37 7.66 7.34 12.81
CA ASN A 37 8.94 6.94 13.39
C ASN A 37 9.89 8.13 13.58
N ASP A 38 9.91 9.08 12.64
CA ASP A 38 10.84 10.21 12.67
C ASP A 38 10.43 11.29 13.69
N VAL A 39 9.14 11.56 13.82
CA VAL A 39 8.63 12.71 14.59
C VAL A 39 7.98 12.27 15.90
N GLY A 40 7.61 10.99 16.04
CA GLY A 40 6.89 10.48 17.21
C GLY A 40 5.49 11.07 17.29
N LEU A 41 4.52 10.40 16.64
CA LEU A 41 3.13 10.87 16.63
C LEU A 41 2.29 10.10 17.66
N ASP A 42 1.57 10.82 18.52
CA ASP A 42 0.67 10.25 19.53
C ASP A 42 -0.80 10.49 19.18
N ASP A 43 -1.22 10.01 18.00
CA ASP A 43 -2.57 10.21 17.49
C ASP A 43 -3.18 8.86 17.07
N GLN A 44 -4.06 8.33 17.91
CA GLN A 44 -4.78 7.08 17.65
C GLN A 44 -5.66 7.16 16.39
N GLY A 45 -6.22 8.33 16.08
CA GLY A 45 -7.05 8.55 14.90
C GLY A 45 -6.22 8.46 13.62
N TYR A 46 -5.01 9.02 13.64
CA TYR A 46 -4.04 8.89 12.56
C TYR A 46 -3.66 7.43 12.33
N TYR A 47 -3.33 6.70 13.39
CA TYR A 47 -2.97 5.28 13.28
C TYR A 47 -4.12 4.40 12.79
N ALA A 48 -5.34 4.67 13.24
CA ALA A 48 -6.53 4.00 12.72
C ALA A 48 -6.76 4.32 11.24
N ALA A 49 -6.47 5.54 10.78
CA ALA A 49 -6.54 5.89 9.36
C ALA A 49 -5.45 5.19 8.54
N LEU A 50 -4.24 5.08 9.08
CA LEU A 50 -3.13 4.36 8.46
C LEU A 50 -3.46 2.86 8.29
N ALA A 51 -3.94 2.19 9.33
CA ALA A 51 -4.34 0.78 9.26
C ALA A 51 -5.47 0.54 8.22
N ARG A 52 -6.46 1.45 8.15
CA ARG A 52 -7.52 1.39 7.13
C ARG A 52 -7.01 1.59 5.71
N MET A 53 -6.02 2.46 5.52
CA MET A 53 -5.41 2.65 4.20
C MET A 53 -4.57 1.42 3.81
N PHE A 54 -3.87 0.82 4.77
CA PHE A 54 -3.10 -0.40 4.58
C PHE A 54 -3.99 -1.56 4.10
N GLU A 55 -5.13 -1.77 4.76
CA GLU A 55 -6.13 -2.76 4.34
C GLU A 55 -6.65 -2.50 2.92
N GLN A 56 -6.98 -1.24 2.59
CA GLN A 56 -7.42 -0.86 1.25
C GLN A 56 -6.33 -1.09 0.19
N ALA A 57 -5.06 -0.83 0.54
CA ALA A 57 -3.92 -1.10 -0.32
C ALA A 57 -3.82 -2.59 -0.63
N LEU A 58 -3.89 -3.46 0.41
CA LEU A 58 -3.88 -4.92 0.23
C LEU A 58 -5.01 -5.40 -0.68
N ASN A 59 -6.24 -4.95 -0.44
CA ASN A 59 -7.40 -5.31 -1.26
C ASN A 59 -7.25 -4.84 -2.71
N THR A 60 -6.69 -3.64 -2.91
CA THR A 60 -6.43 -3.11 -4.26
C THR A 60 -5.34 -3.93 -4.96
N ILE A 61 -4.26 -4.28 -4.26
CA ILE A 61 -3.18 -5.14 -4.78
C ILE A 61 -3.70 -6.52 -5.16
N ALA A 62 -4.57 -7.12 -4.34
CA ALA A 62 -5.17 -8.43 -4.64
C ALA A 62 -5.96 -8.44 -5.96
N SER A 63 -6.49 -7.28 -6.37
CA SER A 63 -7.21 -7.13 -7.65
C SER A 63 -6.30 -6.90 -8.87
N LEU A 64 -4.98 -6.73 -8.68
CA LEU A 64 -4.01 -6.58 -9.77
C LEU A 64 -3.65 -7.91 -10.44
N PRO A 65 -3.02 -7.90 -11.63
CA PRO A 65 -2.39 -9.08 -12.20
C PRO A 65 -1.29 -9.65 -11.27
N PRO A 66 -1.14 -10.99 -11.16
CA PRO A 66 -0.17 -11.63 -10.27
C PRO A 66 1.27 -11.11 -10.40
N ALA A 67 1.71 -10.73 -11.61
CA ALA A 67 3.05 -10.20 -11.84
C ALA A 67 3.35 -8.88 -11.11
N GLN A 68 2.31 -8.11 -10.73
CA GLN A 68 2.46 -6.79 -10.09
C GLN A 68 2.32 -6.83 -8.56
N ARG A 69 1.75 -7.90 -8.00
CA ARG A 69 1.40 -7.98 -6.57
C ARG A 69 2.61 -8.12 -5.65
N PRO A 70 3.61 -9.00 -5.92
CA PRO A 70 4.67 -9.28 -4.95
C PRO A 70 5.49 -8.06 -4.58
N ALA A 71 5.78 -7.18 -5.53
CA ALA A 71 6.56 -5.96 -5.29
C ALA A 71 5.84 -4.99 -4.34
N LEU A 72 4.53 -4.80 -4.53
CA LEU A 72 3.71 -3.93 -3.67
C LEU A 72 3.46 -4.56 -2.30
N ARG A 73 3.23 -5.87 -2.23
CA ARG A 73 3.10 -6.60 -0.95
C ARG A 73 4.38 -6.53 -0.12
N SER A 74 5.55 -6.69 -0.74
CA SER A 74 6.83 -6.60 -0.03
C SER A 74 7.08 -5.22 0.58
N ARG A 75 6.56 -4.15 -0.04
CA ARG A 75 6.64 -2.80 0.51
C ARG A 75 5.70 -2.62 1.71
N LEU A 76 4.49 -3.17 1.63
CA LEU A 76 3.56 -3.19 2.76
C LEU A 76 4.10 -4.03 3.95
N ASP A 77 4.76 -5.15 3.69
CA ASP A 77 5.47 -5.92 4.74
C ASP A 77 6.56 -5.09 5.44
N ALA A 78 7.30 -4.26 4.69
CA ALA A 78 8.26 -3.33 5.28
C ALA A 78 7.57 -2.24 6.11
N VAL A 79 6.38 -1.77 5.70
CA VAL A 79 5.56 -0.84 6.48
C VAL A 79 5.09 -1.48 7.80
N CYS A 80 4.64 -2.74 7.80
CA CYS A 80 4.29 -3.46 9.04
C CYS A 80 5.43 -3.40 10.05
N LYS A 81 6.62 -3.82 9.60
CA LYS A 81 7.84 -3.86 10.42
C LYS A 81 8.23 -2.48 10.95
N ALA A 82 8.08 -1.44 10.12
CA ALA A 82 8.32 -0.07 10.54
C ALA A 82 7.31 0.40 11.60
N CYS A 83 6.06 -0.06 11.52
CA CYS A 83 5.00 0.26 12.47
C CYS A 83 5.08 -0.53 13.80
N HIS A 84 5.90 -1.59 13.92
CA HIS A 84 6.13 -2.25 15.22
C HIS A 84 6.84 -1.36 16.24
N ASN A 85 7.62 -0.39 15.78
CA ASN A 85 8.25 0.61 16.65
C ASN A 85 7.28 1.72 17.07
N VAL A 86 6.10 1.74 16.46
CA VAL A 86 5.06 2.72 16.71
C VAL A 86 4.09 2.15 17.75
N GLY A 87 3.71 2.96 18.74
CA GLY A 87 2.80 2.53 19.81
C GLY A 87 1.41 2.09 19.30
N TYR A 88 0.52 1.69 20.22
CA TYR A 88 -0.89 1.35 19.95
C TYR A 88 -1.18 0.04 19.21
N GLY A 89 -0.21 -0.86 19.05
CA GLY A 89 -0.45 -2.19 18.44
C GLY A 89 -0.75 -2.12 16.94
N VAL A 90 -0.31 -1.04 16.27
CA VAL A 90 -0.56 -0.81 14.84
C VAL A 90 0.16 -1.85 13.99
N GLY A 91 1.41 -2.16 14.31
CA GLY A 91 2.16 -3.21 13.60
C GLY A 91 1.49 -4.59 13.73
N ASP A 92 1.00 -4.95 14.92
CA ASP A 92 0.28 -6.21 15.15
C ASP A 92 -1.00 -6.28 14.30
N ALA A 93 -1.79 -5.20 14.27
CA ALA A 93 -2.99 -5.14 13.44
C ALA A 93 -2.68 -5.26 11.93
N MET A 94 -1.56 -4.70 11.48
CA MET A 94 -1.13 -4.81 10.08
C MET A 94 -0.63 -6.23 9.75
N ASP A 95 0.05 -6.91 10.69
CA ASP A 95 0.46 -8.31 10.53
C ASP A 95 -0.75 -9.23 10.36
N ASP A 96 -1.79 -9.04 11.18
CA ASP A 96 -3.05 -9.79 11.06
C ASP A 96 -3.71 -9.60 9.69
N LEU A 97 -3.72 -8.36 9.18
CA LEU A 97 -4.25 -8.03 7.85
C LEU A 97 -3.42 -8.67 6.73
N LEU A 98 -2.09 -8.66 6.86
CA LEU A 98 -1.20 -9.25 5.87
C LEU A 98 -1.33 -10.77 5.83
N ALA A 99 -1.47 -11.41 7.00
CA ALA A 99 -1.66 -12.85 7.15
C ALA A 99 -3.04 -13.32 6.67
N ALA A 100 -4.08 -12.50 6.83
CA ALA A 100 -5.44 -12.80 6.39
C ALA A 100 -5.60 -12.84 4.85
N GLN A 101 -4.67 -12.25 4.10
CA GLN A 101 -4.68 -12.23 2.65
C GLN A 101 -3.82 -13.39 2.13
N PRO A 102 -4.41 -14.50 1.64
CA PRO A 102 -3.62 -15.61 1.12
C PRO A 102 -2.75 -15.14 -0.04
N ASP A 103 -1.50 -15.63 -0.09
CA ASP A 103 -0.61 -15.54 -1.25
C ASP A 103 -1.24 -16.35 -2.41
N ASN A 104 -2.27 -15.78 -3.04
CA ASN A 104 -3.03 -16.42 -4.12
C ASN A 104 -2.26 -16.41 -5.46
N ASP A 105 -0.93 -16.41 -5.39
CA ASP A 105 -0.01 -16.36 -6.53
C ASP A 105 0.59 -17.76 -6.83
N ARG A 106 -0.07 -18.83 -6.36
CA ARG A 106 0.30 -20.24 -6.63
C ARG A 106 -0.84 -21.05 -7.28
N ALA A 107 -1.52 -20.46 -8.26
CA ALA A 107 -2.44 -21.14 -9.17
C ALA A 107 -2.04 -20.88 -10.62
#